data_AF-A0AAV5J876-F1
#
_entry.id   AF-A0AAV5J876-F1
#
_cell.length_a   1.000
_cell.length_b   1.000
_cell.length_c   1.000
_cell.angle_alpha   90.00
_cell.angle_beta   90.00
_cell.angle_gamma   90.00
#
_symmetry.space_group_name_H-M   'P 1'
#
loop_
_entity.id
_entity.type
_entity.pdbx_description
1 polymer ?
#
loop_
_entity_poly.entity_id
_entity_poly.type
_entity_poly.pdbx_seq_one_letter_code
_entity_poly.pdbx_strand_id
1 'polypeptide(L)' 'MYSIKEYEERAVSLALNRPKLHALTNKLKSVRMTCPLFDTLRWVRNLERAYLKMWNLYCSGQQPQHFKVTENDLEFPYDK' A
#
# COMPACT_ATOMS: atom_id res chain seq x y z
N MET A 1 -19.48 -1.04 4.73
CA MET A 1 -19.06 -2.32 4.13
C MET A 1 -19.85 -2.45 2.84
N TYR A 2 -19.19 -2.51 1.68
CA TYR A 2 -19.93 -2.60 0.41
C TYR A 2 -20.58 -3.98 0.29
N SER A 3 -21.86 -4.02 -0.09
CA SER A 3 -22.56 -5.25 -0.40
C SER A 3 -22.21 -5.77 -1.79
N ILE A 4 -22.47 -7.04 -2.04
CA ILE A 4 -22.30 -7.64 -3.37
C ILE A 4 -23.14 -6.92 -4.42
N LYS A 5 -24.35 -6.48 -4.05
CA LYS A 5 -25.28 -5.76 -4.92
C LYS A 5 -24.72 -4.40 -5.35
N GLU A 6 -24.15 -3.64 -4.41
CA GLU A 6 -23.53 -2.34 -4.74
C GLU A 6 -22.30 -2.50 -5.64
N TYR A 7 -21.53 -3.56 -5.46
CA TYR A 7 -20.40 -3.88 -6.34
C TYR A 7 -20.89 -4.20 -7.76
N GLU A 8 -21.93 -5.04 -7.88
CA GLU A 8 -22.54 -5.41 -9.16
C GLU A 8 -23.12 -4.18 -9.90
N GLU A 9 -23.91 -3.37 -9.22
CA GLU A 9 -24.49 -2.14 -9.78
C GLU A 9 -23.40 -1.19 -10.31
N ARG A 10 -22.27 -1.07 -9.61
CA ARG A 10 -21.12 -0.29 -10.06
C ARG A 10 -20.45 -0.89 -11.31
N ALA A 11 -20.28 -2.21 -11.34
CA ALA A 11 -19.71 -2.90 -12.50
C ALA A 11 -20.59 -2.73 -13.74
N VAL A 12 -21.91 -2.92 -13.60
CA VAL A 12 -22.89 -2.72 -14.69
C VAL A 12 -22.92 -1.26 -15.13
N SER A 13 -22.93 -0.30 -14.19
CA SER A 13 -22.87 1.15 -14.50
C SER A 13 -21.64 1.52 -15.34
N LEU A 14 -20.49 0.91 -15.06
CA LEU A 14 -19.26 1.12 -15.84
C LEU A 14 -19.34 0.45 -17.21
N ALA A 15 -19.86 -0.78 -17.28
CA ALA A 15 -19.99 -1.53 -18.53
C ALA A 15 -20.94 -0.84 -19.53
N LEU A 16 -22.04 -0.25 -19.03
CA LEU A 16 -23.04 0.45 -19.84
C LEU A 16 -22.60 1.88 -20.25
N ASN A 17 -21.54 2.44 -19.65
CA ASN A 17 -21.09 3.81 -19.91
C ASN A 17 -19.62 3.84 -20.35
N ARG A 18 -19.40 3.67 -21.66
CA ARG A 18 -18.05 3.67 -22.26
C ARG A 18 -17.26 4.96 -21.98
N PRO A 19 -17.84 6.17 -22.07
CA PRO A 19 -17.11 7.39 -21.70
C PRO A 19 -16.60 7.38 -20.25
N LYS A 20 -17.44 6.97 -19.29
CA LYS A 20 -17.08 6.88 -17.86
C LYS A 20 -15.97 5.83 -17.63
N LEU A 21 -16.08 4.67 -18.28
CA LEU A 21 -15.05 3.63 -18.22
C LEU A 21 -13.71 4.12 -18.80
N HIS A 22 -13.75 4.84 -19.91
CA HIS A 22 -12.55 5.38 -20.54
C HIS A 22 -11.88 6.46 -19.67
N ALA A 23 -12.66 7.37 -19.10
CA ALA A 23 -12.17 8.39 -18.17
C ALA A 23 -11.50 7.76 -16.93
N LEU A 24 -12.14 6.74 -16.33
CA LEU A 24 -11.56 6.00 -15.21
C LEU A 24 -10.25 5.30 -15.61
N THR A 25 -10.23 4.63 -16.76
CA THR A 25 -9.04 3.93 -17.27
C THR A 25 -7.89 4.91 -17.51
N ASN A 26 -8.16 6.07 -18.10
CA ASN A 26 -7.15 7.09 -18.36
C ASN A 26 -6.59 7.68 -17.06
N LYS A 27 -7.44 7.93 -16.07
CA LYS A 27 -7.00 8.34 -14.73
C LYS A 27 -6.10 7.28 -14.10
N LEU A 28 -6.45 6.00 -14.17
CA LEU A 28 -5.61 4.93 -13.63
C LEU A 28 -4.27 4.85 -14.36
N LYS A 29 -4.25 4.95 -15.69
CA LYS A 29 -3.01 4.95 -16.49
C LYS A 29 -2.09 6.10 -16.12
N SER A 30 -2.62 7.32 -15.92
CA SER A 30 -1.80 8.48 -15.60
C SER A 30 -1.19 8.43 -14.21
N VAL A 31 -1.89 7.84 -13.23
CA VAL A 31 -1.41 7.78 -11.84
C VAL A 31 -0.68 6.49 -11.49
N ARG A 32 -0.81 5.41 -12.26
CA ARG A 32 -0.22 4.10 -11.92
C ARG A 32 1.29 4.16 -11.69
N MET A 33 2.01 4.95 -12.49
CA MET A 33 3.47 5.04 -12.39
C MET A 33 3.95 5.98 -11.27
N THR A 34 3.06 6.79 -10.71
CA THR A 34 3.40 7.80 -9.71
C THR A 34 2.73 7.56 -8.37
N CYS A 35 1.77 6.62 -8.29
CA CYS A 35 1.11 6.31 -7.05
C CYS A 35 1.98 5.41 -6.15
N PRO A 36 1.92 5.58 -4.81
CA PRO A 36 2.77 4.81 -3.89
C PRO A 36 2.58 3.29 -3.96
N LEU A 37 1.44 2.82 -4.50
CA LEU A 37 1.14 1.40 -4.63
C LEU A 37 2.17 0.66 -5.51
N PHE A 38 2.79 1.33 -6.47
CA PHE A 38 3.80 0.76 -7.36
C PHE A 38 5.22 1.30 -7.08
N ASP A 39 5.41 2.03 -5.98
CA ASP A 39 6.73 2.48 -5.54
C ASP A 39 7.43 1.33 -4.80
N THR A 40 8.03 0.42 -5.59
CA THR A 40 8.70 -0.77 -5.05
C THR A 40 9.87 -0.41 -4.14
N LEU A 41 10.62 0.66 -4.45
CA LEU A 41 11.76 1.09 -3.64
C LEU A 41 11.30 1.54 -2.25
N ARG A 42 10.25 2.36 -2.17
CA ARG A 42 9.65 2.77 -0.90
C ARG A 42 9.07 1.58 -0.13
N TRP A 43 8.44 0.63 -0.83
CA TRP A 43 7.91 -0.59 -0.22
C TRP A 43 9.01 -1.45 0.41
N VAL A 44 10.10 -1.71 -0.32
CA VAL A 44 11.25 -2.47 0.18
C VAL A 44 11.84 -1.80 1.43
N ARG A 45 12.08 -0.49 1.38
CA ARG A 45 12.57 0.27 2.55
C ARG A 45 11.66 0.16 3.76
N ASN A 46 10.34 0.18 3.57
CA ASN A 46 9.38 -0.01 4.65
C ASN A 46 9.37 -1.44 5.20
N LEU A 47 9.56 -2.46 4.35
CA LEU A 47 9.68 -3.85 4.77
C LEU A 47 10.93 -4.07 5.62
N GLU A 48 12.05 -3.51 5.20
CA GLU A 48 13.34 -3.64 5.89
C GLU A 48 13.30 -2.96 7.27
N ARG A 49 12.67 -1.77 7.38
CA ARG A 49 12.36 -1.14 8.68
C ARG A 49 11.53 -2.06 9.58
N ALA A 50 10.57 -2.80 9.02
CA ALA A 50 9.77 -3.75 9.79
C ALA A 50 10.62 -4.90 10.35
N TYR A 51 11.53 -5.45 9.53
CA TYR A 51 12.44 -6.51 9.97
C TYR A 51 13.41 -6.03 11.05
N LEU A 52 14.00 -4.85 10.90
CA LEU A 52 14.87 -4.27 11.93
C LEU A 52 14.11 -4.05 13.24
N LYS A 53 12.87 -3.57 13.17
CA LYS A 53 12.02 -3.40 14.35
C LYS A 53 11.71 -4.74 15.03
N MET A 54 11.35 -5.76 14.26
CA MET A 54 11.13 -7.12 14.78
C MET A 54 12.39 -7.68 15.45
N TRP A 55 13.56 -7.49 14.83
CA TRP A 55 14.83 -7.94 15.35
C TRP A 55 15.18 -7.25 16.66
N ASN A 56 15.04 -5.91 16.73
CA ASN A 56 15.30 -5.15 17.94
C ASN A 56 14.37 -5.54 19.10
N LEU A 57 13.09 -5.80 18.82
CA LEU A 57 12.14 -6.32 19.81
C LEU A 57 12.61 -7.67 20.38
N TYR A 58 13.02 -8.58 19.50
CA TYR A 58 13.54 -9.89 19.89
C TYR A 58 14.83 -9.78 20.73
N CYS A 59 15.81 -8.98 20.27
CA CYS A 59 17.05 -8.75 21.02
C CYS A 59 16.82 -8.10 22.39
N SER A 60 15.74 -7.32 22.53
CA SER A 60 15.33 -6.72 23.81
C SER A 60 14.55 -7.68 24.73
N GLY A 61 14.41 -8.95 24.34
CA GLY A 61 13.68 -9.97 25.11
C GLY A 61 12.16 -9.77 25.14
N GLN A 62 11.62 -8.92 24.27
CA GLN A 62 10.18 -8.67 24.21
C GLN A 62 9.46 -9.77 23.43
N GLN A 63 8.21 -10.05 23.80
CA GLN A 63 7.37 -10.95 23.03
C GLN A 63 6.87 -10.28 21.74
N PRO A 64 6.51 -11.05 20.70
CA PRO A 64 5.92 -10.52 19.48
C PRO A 64 4.70 -9.66 19.78
N GLN A 65 4.69 -8.42 19.27
CA GLN A 65 3.61 -7.46 19.49
C GLN A 65 3.24 -6.73 18.20
N HIS A 66 2.02 -6.20 18.16
CA HIS A 66 1.57 -5.39 17.03
C HIS A 66 2.35 -4.07 16.99
N PHE A 67 2.81 -3.69 15.80
CA PHE A 67 3.41 -2.39 15.58
C PHE A 67 3.10 -1.89 14.17
N LYS A 68 3.19 -0.57 14.02
CA LYS A 68 3.14 0.11 12.73
C LYS A 68 4.55 0.53 12.31
N VAL A 69 4.83 0.40 11.01
CA VAL A 69 6.03 0.95 10.38
C VAL A 69 5.78 2.43 10.08
N THR A 70 6.68 3.28 10.53
CA THR A 70 6.72 4.72 10.24
C THR A 70 7.90 4.99 9.32
N GLU A 71 7.75 5.96 8.41
CA GLU A 71 8.83 6.37 7.51
C GLU A 71 9.76 7.37 8.21
N ASN A 72 10.40 6.89 9.29
CA ASN A 72 11.37 7.65 10.05
C ASN A 72 12.74 6.96 9.97
N ASP A 73 13.64 7.55 9.19
CA ASP A 73 15.01 7.03 9.00
C ASP A 73 15.89 7.20 10.24
N LEU A 74 15.44 7.96 11.26
CA LEU A 74 16.18 8.14 12.52
C LEU A 74 16.05 6.95 13.47
N GLU A 75 14.94 6.20 13.41
CA GLU A 75 14.72 5.03 14.30
C GLU A 75 15.43 3.77 13.80
N PHE A 76 15.73 3.70 12.50
CA PHE A 76 16.32 2.53 11.85
C PHE A 76 17.30 3.00 10.77
N PRO A 77 18.53 3.41 11.14
CA PRO A 77 19.50 3.87 10.17
C PRO A 77 19.80 2.76 9.16
N TYR A 78 19.61 3.12 7.90
CA TYR A 78 19.93 2.28 6.77
C TYR A 78 21.45 2.35 6.57
N ASP A 79 22.19 1.28 6.89
CA ASP A 79 23.60 1.18 6.50
C ASP A 79 23.64 1.13 4.96
N LYS A 80 24.11 2.22 4.34
CA LYS A 80 24.34 2.32 2.90
C LYS A 80 25.75 1.87 2.54
#